data_AF-A0A7G1HM35-F1
#
_entry.id   AF-A0A7G1HM35-F1
#
_cell.length_a   1.000
_cell.length_b   1.000
_cell.length_c   1.000
_cell.angle_alpha   90.00
_cell.angle_beta   90.00
_cell.angle_gamma   90.00
#
_symmetry.space_group_name_H-M   'P 1'
#
loop_
_entity.id
_entity.type
_entity.pdbx_description
1 polymer ?
#
loop_
_entity_poly.entity_id
_entity_poly.type
_entity_poly.pdbx_seq_one_letter_code
_entity_poly.pdbx_strand_id
1 'polypeptide(L)'
;MLPAIQRGVIGFNDCDDGSKEVVLEFCKKFPSFIPISYPYEVILKDCPSLWHQFYHYSNYTLSFIPKNEWVVKIDCDHIYDAKKLYESFYIPKNIKEVVMYSRINFVVQDFEVFVRNDGDFGFLDAWGDHWLLYNDCEPFEIWRYNDESYEVLKLKDKHHIRDKEMVQWHFPLAKKRRNAIVYDDLIPLKDFKKHHADLIGTRIEESMLDEKRILEMYQKFRLP
;
A
#
# COMPACT_ATOMS: atom_id res chain seq x y z
N MET A 1 -6.43 8.65 -3.80
CA MET A 1 -5.32 9.36 -3.13
C MET A 1 -5.60 10.86 -3.00
N LEU A 2 -5.65 11.64 -4.08
CA LEU A 2 -6.20 13.01 -4.00
C LEU A 2 -7.73 12.93 -3.78
N PRO A 3 -8.34 13.81 -2.96
CA PRO A 3 -7.78 14.98 -2.27
C PRO A 3 -7.20 14.72 -0.86
N ALA A 4 -7.14 13.48 -0.39
CA ALA A 4 -6.74 13.16 0.99
C ALA A 4 -5.33 13.65 1.32
N ILE A 5 -4.39 13.42 0.41
CA ILE A 5 -2.99 13.82 0.55
C ILE A 5 -2.77 15.00 -0.40
N GLN A 6 -2.28 16.12 0.12
CA GLN A 6 -2.08 17.34 -0.68
C GLN A 6 -0.61 17.70 -0.89
N ARG A 7 0.31 17.01 -0.22
CA ARG A 7 1.76 17.16 -0.34
C ARG A 7 2.44 15.83 -0.05
N GLY A 8 3.64 15.62 -0.58
CA GLY A 8 4.37 14.40 -0.29
C GLY A 8 5.66 14.25 -1.09
N VAL A 9 6.36 13.16 -0.82
CA VAL A 9 7.55 12.75 -1.57
C VAL A 9 7.19 11.49 -2.35
N ILE A 10 7.53 11.47 -3.65
CA ILE A 10 7.34 10.30 -4.51
C ILE A 10 8.71 9.79 -4.89
N GLY A 11 9.16 8.72 -4.22
CA GLY A 11 10.34 7.97 -4.63
C GLY A 11 10.05 7.16 -5.90
N PHE A 12 11.03 7.07 -6.79
CA PHE A 12 10.98 6.16 -7.93
C PHE A 12 12.40 5.72 -8.30
N ASN A 13 12.52 4.51 -8.85
CA ASN A 13 13.79 3.91 -9.28
C ASN A 13 13.57 3.14 -10.58
N ASP A 14 14.60 3.13 -11.43
CA ASP A 14 14.74 2.24 -12.59
C ASP A 14 13.45 2.00 -13.42
N CYS A 15 12.73 3.08 -13.73
CA CYS A 15 11.48 2.99 -14.49
C CYS A 15 11.76 2.93 -15.99
N ASP A 16 11.36 1.85 -16.66
CA ASP A 16 11.49 1.63 -18.10
C ASP A 16 10.13 1.60 -18.85
N ASP A 17 9.03 1.80 -18.13
CA ASP A 17 7.64 1.62 -18.59
C ASP A 17 6.83 2.93 -18.74
N GLY A 18 7.50 4.07 -18.59
CA GLY A 18 6.87 5.40 -18.60
C GLY A 18 6.47 5.93 -17.22
N SER A 19 6.68 5.18 -16.14
CA SER A 19 6.31 5.60 -14.78
C SER A 19 7.03 6.88 -14.33
N LYS A 20 8.28 7.07 -14.77
CA LYS A 20 9.05 8.29 -14.48
C LYS A 20 8.34 9.53 -15.02
N GLU A 21 7.90 9.49 -16.27
CA GLU A 21 7.22 10.60 -16.94
C GLU A 21 5.88 10.90 -16.26
N VAL A 22 5.15 9.86 -15.85
CA VAL A 22 3.90 10.00 -15.09
C VAL A 22 4.15 10.71 -13.75
N VAL A 23 5.18 10.31 -13.00
CA VAL A 23 5.54 10.95 -11.72
C VAL A 23 5.95 12.41 -11.93
N LEU A 24 6.78 12.70 -12.91
CA LEU A 24 7.26 14.06 -13.18
C LEU A 24 6.12 14.99 -13.63
N GLU A 25 5.25 14.55 -14.54
CA GLU A 25 4.09 15.34 -14.97
C GLU A 25 3.07 15.53 -13.83
N PHE A 26 2.90 14.53 -12.97
CA PHE A 26 2.08 14.67 -11.77
C PHE A 26 2.64 15.75 -10.83
N CYS A 27 3.93 15.70 -10.48
CA CYS A 27 4.56 16.68 -9.60
C CYS A 27 4.61 18.08 -10.23
N LYS A 28 4.71 18.19 -11.56
CA LYS A 28 4.58 19.47 -12.27
C LYS A 28 3.17 20.07 -12.12
N LYS A 29 2.13 19.22 -12.18
CA LYS A 29 0.73 19.64 -11.98
C LYS A 29 0.42 19.93 -10.50
N PHE A 30 1.10 19.25 -9.58
CA PHE A 30 0.92 19.40 -8.13
C PHE A 30 2.27 19.67 -7.44
N PRO A 31 2.78 20.92 -7.45
CA PRO A 31 4.13 21.26 -6.99
C PRO A 31 4.40 21.02 -5.50
N SER A 32 3.36 20.73 -4.71
CA SER A 32 3.47 20.28 -3.33
C SER A 32 3.95 18.83 -3.20
N PHE A 33 4.04 18.10 -4.32
CA PHE A 33 4.66 16.77 -4.38
C PHE A 33 6.07 16.87 -4.98
N ILE A 34 7.02 16.23 -4.32
CA ILE A 34 8.44 16.27 -4.69
C ILE A 34 8.82 14.91 -5.29
N PRO A 35 9.24 14.86 -6.58
CA PRO A 35 9.73 13.63 -7.19
C PRO A 35 11.18 13.39 -6.77
N ILE A 36 11.49 12.18 -6.28
CA ILE A 36 12.83 11.79 -5.85
C ILE A 36 13.27 10.55 -6.64
N SER A 37 14.25 10.75 -7.52
CA SER A 37 14.88 9.65 -8.25
C SER A 37 15.91 8.97 -7.35
N TYR A 38 15.79 7.66 -7.19
CA TYR A 38 16.81 6.84 -6.56
C TYR A 38 17.87 6.43 -7.60
N PRO A 39 19.18 6.58 -7.31
CA PRO A 39 20.22 6.37 -8.30
C PRO A 39 20.62 4.91 -8.54
N TYR A 40 20.03 3.96 -7.81
CA TYR A 40 20.33 2.53 -7.93
C TYR A 40 19.07 1.73 -8.30
N GLU A 41 19.28 0.61 -8.98
CA GLU A 41 18.25 -0.41 -9.19
C GLU A 41 17.90 -1.08 -7.85
N VAL A 42 16.61 -1.32 -7.60
CA VAL A 42 16.16 -2.07 -6.42
C VAL A 42 16.06 -3.56 -6.76
N ILE A 43 16.91 -4.36 -6.11
CA ILE A 43 17.03 -5.80 -6.30
C ILE A 43 16.66 -6.51 -4.99
N LEU A 44 15.58 -7.30 -5.02
CA LEU A 44 15.09 -8.00 -3.83
C LEU A 44 15.91 -9.24 -3.47
N LYS A 45 16.40 -9.99 -4.45
CA LYS A 45 17.08 -11.28 -4.27
C LYS A 45 18.53 -11.23 -4.74
N ASP A 46 19.44 -11.91 -4.04
CA ASP A 46 20.86 -12.02 -4.43
C ASP A 46 21.52 -10.64 -4.67
N CYS A 47 21.17 -9.68 -3.81
CA CYS A 47 21.50 -8.27 -3.98
C CYS A 47 23.02 -8.01 -3.89
N PRO A 48 23.64 -7.34 -4.87
CA PRO A 48 25.10 -7.21 -4.96
C PRO A 48 25.71 -6.25 -3.93
N SER A 49 24.92 -5.30 -3.41
CA SER A 49 25.33 -4.41 -2.32
C SER A 49 24.11 -3.80 -1.61
N LEU A 50 24.34 -3.18 -0.45
CA LEU A 50 23.29 -2.52 0.34
C LEU A 50 22.51 -1.45 -0.44
N TRP A 51 23.14 -0.75 -1.39
CA TRP A 51 22.52 0.31 -2.19
C TRP A 51 21.42 -0.17 -3.13
N HIS A 52 21.41 -1.46 -3.44
CA HIS A 52 20.37 -2.06 -4.28
C HIS A 52 19.24 -2.67 -3.44
N GLN A 53 19.32 -2.64 -2.11
CA GLN A 53 18.30 -3.25 -1.24
C GLN A 53 17.12 -2.30 -1.03
N PHE A 54 15.90 -2.86 -0.99
CA PHE A 54 14.68 -2.05 -0.93
C PHE A 54 14.59 -1.15 0.31
N TYR A 55 15.10 -1.58 1.47
CA TYR A 55 15.11 -0.73 2.67
C TYR A 55 15.98 0.54 2.50
N HIS A 56 17.04 0.48 1.70
CA HIS A 56 17.87 1.64 1.39
C HIS A 56 17.15 2.64 0.48
N TYR A 57 16.41 2.15 -0.51
CA TYR A 57 15.51 2.96 -1.32
C TYR A 57 14.45 3.67 -0.43
N SER A 58 13.81 2.93 0.48
CA SER A 58 12.81 3.47 1.39
C SER A 58 13.40 4.52 2.34
N ASN A 59 14.59 4.28 2.89
CA ASN A 59 15.31 5.24 3.72
C ASN A 59 15.76 6.49 2.96
N TYR A 60 16.24 6.33 1.72
CA TYR A 60 16.60 7.46 0.88
C TYR A 60 15.39 8.35 0.62
N THR A 61 14.26 7.76 0.24
CA THR A 61 13.00 8.49 0.02
C THR A 61 12.51 9.16 1.31
N LEU A 62 12.54 8.45 2.44
CA LEU A 62 12.15 8.97 3.76
C LEU A 62 13.02 10.16 4.19
N SER A 63 14.30 10.22 3.78
CA SER A 63 15.20 11.31 4.17
C SER A 63 14.78 12.69 3.65
N PHE A 64 13.92 12.74 2.63
CA PHE A 64 13.34 13.99 2.09
C PHE A 64 12.04 14.39 2.78
N ILE A 65 11.50 13.57 3.68
CA ILE A 65 10.27 13.85 4.43
C ILE A 65 10.65 14.50 5.77
N PRO A 66 10.07 15.67 6.13
CA PRO A 66 10.35 16.32 7.40
C PRO A 66 10.08 15.41 8.60
N LYS A 67 10.97 15.49 9.60
CA LYS A 67 10.74 14.89 10.92
C LYS A 67 9.71 15.69 11.70
N ASN A 68 9.09 15.05 12.70
CA ASN A 68 8.10 15.67 13.59
C ASN A 68 6.81 16.13 12.88
N GLU A 69 6.44 15.43 11.80
CA GLU A 69 5.17 15.60 11.10
C GLU A 69 4.43 14.26 10.98
N TRP A 70 3.10 14.32 10.79
CA TRP A 70 2.33 13.12 10.45
C TRP A 70 2.60 12.69 9.02
N VAL A 71 2.82 11.39 8.84
CA VAL A 71 3.20 10.77 7.58
C VAL A 71 2.37 9.52 7.35
N VAL A 72 1.97 9.31 6.10
CA VAL A 72 1.28 8.11 5.64
C VAL A 72 2.09 7.49 4.51
N LYS A 73 2.39 6.19 4.61
CA LYS A 73 3.03 5.44 3.51
C LYS A 73 1.96 5.04 2.49
N ILE A 74 2.20 5.26 1.20
CA ILE A 74 1.26 4.91 0.12
C ILE A 74 1.96 4.01 -0.88
N ASP A 75 1.36 2.86 -1.17
CA ASP A 75 1.85 1.95 -2.20
C ASP A 75 1.09 2.19 -3.50
N CYS A 76 1.80 2.28 -4.63
CA CYS A 76 1.21 2.65 -5.91
C CYS A 76 0.36 1.54 -6.57
N ASP A 77 0.42 0.31 -6.07
CA ASP A 77 -0.41 -0.83 -6.48
C ASP A 77 -1.70 -1.00 -5.65
N HIS A 78 -2.01 0.00 -4.83
CA HIS A 78 -3.22 0.08 -4.05
C HIS A 78 -4.17 1.15 -4.61
N ILE A 79 -5.48 0.92 -4.45
CA ILE A 79 -6.53 1.89 -4.77
C ILE A 79 -7.15 2.37 -3.46
N TYR A 80 -7.08 3.67 -3.20
CA TYR A 80 -7.54 4.28 -1.94
C TYR A 80 -8.80 5.10 -2.12
N ASP A 81 -9.77 4.91 -1.23
CA ASP A 81 -10.86 5.85 -1.00
C ASP A 81 -10.30 7.10 -0.31
N ALA A 82 -10.31 8.22 -1.04
CA ALA A 82 -9.70 9.45 -0.55
C ALA A 82 -10.47 10.06 0.63
N LYS A 83 -11.80 9.90 0.68
CA LYS A 83 -12.59 10.48 1.77
C LYS A 83 -12.29 9.72 3.07
N LYS A 84 -12.34 8.40 3.03
CA LYS A 84 -12.06 7.56 4.22
C LYS A 84 -10.62 7.68 4.67
N LEU A 85 -9.68 7.72 3.73
CA LEU A 85 -8.28 7.95 4.05
C LEU A 85 -8.09 9.30 4.76
N TYR A 86 -8.72 10.38 4.29
CA TYR A 86 -8.65 11.68 4.96
C TYR A 86 -9.27 11.65 6.37
N GLU A 87 -10.44 11.03 6.52
CA GLU A 87 -11.10 10.88 7.83
C GLU A 87 -10.25 10.08 8.82
N SER A 88 -9.48 9.10 8.33
CA SER A 88 -8.59 8.29 9.16
C SER A 88 -7.46 9.10 9.82
N PHE A 89 -7.10 10.27 9.26
CA PHE A 89 -6.04 11.11 9.81
C PHE A 89 -6.41 11.73 11.17
N TYR A 90 -7.69 11.68 11.54
CA TYR A 90 -8.21 12.14 12.83
C TYR A 90 -8.42 11.01 13.84
N ILE A 91 -8.06 9.77 13.50
CA ILE A 91 -8.14 8.64 14.43
C ILE A 91 -7.10 8.75 15.56
N PRO A 92 -5.80 9.02 15.29
CA PRO A 92 -4.80 9.12 16.35
C PRO A 92 -5.11 10.26 17.32
N LYS A 93 -4.98 9.99 18.62
CA LYS A 93 -5.20 10.96 19.70
C LYS A 93 -3.91 11.56 20.23
N ASN A 94 -2.77 10.91 19.98
CA ASN A 94 -1.45 11.37 20.40
C ASN A 94 -0.36 10.85 19.45
N ILE A 95 0.85 11.43 19.56
CA ILE A 95 1.97 11.11 18.67
C ILE A 95 2.54 9.69 18.84
N LYS A 96 2.15 8.95 19.88
CA LYS A 96 2.57 7.56 20.07
C LYS A 96 1.65 6.57 19.36
N GLU A 97 0.48 6.98 18.90
CA GLU A 97 -0.43 6.11 18.17
C GLU A 97 -0.05 6.01 16.69
N VAL A 98 -0.23 4.82 16.13
CA VAL A 98 -0.03 4.50 14.71
C VAL A 98 -1.28 3.84 14.19
N VAL A 99 -1.91 4.44 13.19
CA VAL A 99 -3.06 3.81 12.52
C VAL A 99 -2.51 2.80 11.53
N MET A 100 -2.90 1.55 11.72
CA MET A 100 -2.64 0.44 10.83
C MET A 100 -3.91 0.18 10.03
N TYR A 101 -3.77 0.12 8.71
CA TYR A 101 -4.93 0.08 7.82
C TYR A 101 -5.27 -1.32 7.37
N SER A 102 -6.56 -1.60 7.34
CA SER A 102 -7.09 -2.84 6.82
C SER A 102 -7.04 -2.86 5.30
N ARG A 103 -6.98 -4.05 4.71
CA ARG A 103 -7.07 -4.23 3.25
C ARG A 103 -7.68 -5.58 2.87
N ILE A 104 -8.07 -5.66 1.60
CA ILE A 104 -8.39 -6.91 0.91
C ILE A 104 -7.47 -7.02 -0.31
N ASN A 105 -6.94 -8.22 -0.51
CA ASN A 105 -6.12 -8.56 -1.66
C ASN A 105 -7.01 -9.18 -2.74
N PHE A 106 -7.39 -8.38 -3.74
CA PHE A 106 -8.21 -8.84 -4.85
C PHE A 106 -7.39 -9.49 -5.95
N VAL A 107 -7.92 -10.56 -6.49
CA VAL A 107 -7.39 -11.30 -7.64
C VAL A 107 -8.49 -11.34 -8.69
N VAL A 108 -8.16 -10.97 -9.93
CA VAL A 108 -9.11 -11.03 -11.06
C VAL A 108 -8.62 -12.10 -12.02
N GLN A 109 -9.46 -13.10 -12.27
CA GLN A 109 -9.21 -14.21 -13.21
C GLN A 109 -10.45 -14.40 -14.06
N ASP A 110 -10.29 -14.47 -15.38
CA ASP A 110 -11.39 -14.67 -16.32
C ASP A 110 -12.59 -13.72 -16.13
N PHE A 111 -12.29 -12.46 -15.78
CA PHE A 111 -13.27 -11.41 -15.45
C PHE A 111 -14.13 -11.66 -14.20
N GLU A 112 -13.75 -12.63 -13.37
CA GLU A 112 -14.33 -12.86 -12.05
C GLU A 112 -13.42 -12.31 -10.95
N VAL A 113 -14.03 -11.85 -9.85
CA VAL A 113 -13.32 -11.30 -8.70
C VAL A 113 -13.22 -12.33 -7.56
N PHE A 114 -11.97 -12.54 -7.13
CA PHE A 114 -11.62 -13.38 -6.00
C PHE A 114 -10.88 -12.57 -4.94
N VAL A 115 -10.88 -13.11 -3.72
CA VAL A 115 -10.08 -12.64 -2.60
C VAL A 115 -9.01 -13.67 -2.30
N ARG A 116 -7.75 -13.25 -2.13
CA ARG A 116 -6.69 -14.16 -1.67
C ARG A 116 -6.98 -14.57 -0.23
N ASN A 117 -6.90 -15.86 0.08
CA ASN A 117 -7.18 -16.39 1.42
C ASN A 117 -6.04 -16.09 2.41
N ASP A 118 -5.90 -14.82 2.78
CA ASP A 118 -4.99 -14.37 3.81
C ASP A 118 -5.74 -13.96 5.08
N GLY A 119 -5.02 -13.89 6.21
CA GLY A 119 -5.55 -13.31 7.44
C GLY A 119 -6.83 -14.03 7.89
N ASP A 120 -7.89 -13.27 8.14
CA ASP A 120 -9.19 -13.81 8.50
C ASP A 120 -10.06 -13.96 7.25
N PHE A 121 -9.99 -15.13 6.62
CA PHE A 121 -10.77 -15.47 5.42
C PHE A 121 -10.72 -14.37 4.35
N GLY A 122 -9.52 -13.87 4.05
CA GLY A 122 -9.26 -12.82 3.07
C GLY A 122 -9.27 -11.38 3.60
N PHE A 123 -9.72 -11.14 4.83
CA PHE A 123 -9.70 -9.81 5.44
C PHE A 123 -8.45 -9.59 6.28
N LEU A 124 -7.73 -8.53 5.95
CA LEU A 124 -6.47 -8.18 6.60
C LEU A 124 -6.70 -7.02 7.55
N ASP A 125 -7.16 -7.32 8.76
CA ASP A 125 -7.49 -6.31 9.76
C ASP A 125 -6.24 -5.63 10.32
N ALA A 126 -6.06 -4.35 9.99
CA ALA A 126 -4.96 -3.52 10.48
C ALA A 126 -3.57 -4.16 10.29
N TRP A 127 -3.38 -4.83 9.14
CA TRP A 127 -2.15 -5.57 8.87
C TRP A 127 -1.02 -4.64 8.46
N GLY A 128 0.22 -5.05 8.75
CA GLY A 128 1.43 -4.27 8.49
C GLY A 128 1.54 -3.73 7.06
N ASP A 129 2.39 -2.71 6.88
CA ASP A 129 2.84 -2.10 5.60
C ASP A 129 2.18 -0.76 5.23
N HIS A 130 0.85 -0.60 5.37
CA HIS A 130 0.18 0.70 5.24
C HIS A 130 -0.11 1.29 6.62
N TRP A 131 0.46 2.46 6.92
CA TRP A 131 0.31 3.12 8.21
C TRP A 131 0.25 4.64 8.09
N LEU A 132 -0.32 5.27 9.12
CA LEU A 132 -0.21 6.69 9.44
C LEU A 132 0.43 6.82 10.82
N LEU A 133 1.53 7.56 10.91
CA LEU A 133 2.27 7.79 12.14
C LEU A 133 2.86 9.19 12.21
N TYR A 134 3.26 9.59 13.43
CA TYR A 134 4.10 10.77 13.63
C TYR A 134 5.58 10.44 13.40
N ASN A 135 6.25 11.12 12.47
CA ASN A 135 7.62 10.86 11.99
C ASN A 135 8.70 11.28 13.00
N ASP A 136 8.70 10.65 14.17
CA ASP A 136 9.77 10.66 15.17
C ASP A 136 10.50 9.31 15.23
N CYS A 137 10.19 8.39 14.31
CA CYS A 137 10.73 7.04 14.27
C CYS A 137 12.16 7.00 13.69
N GLU A 138 12.87 5.95 14.08
CA GLU A 138 14.12 5.52 13.46
C GLU A 138 13.92 5.13 11.97
N PRO A 139 14.98 5.10 11.16
CA PRO A 139 14.93 4.63 9.78
C PRO A 139 14.40 3.19 9.64
N PHE A 140 13.97 2.82 8.44
CA PHE A 140 13.66 1.43 8.09
C PHE A 140 14.89 0.54 8.29
N GLU A 141 14.63 -0.68 8.75
CA GLU A 141 15.60 -1.76 8.86
C GLU A 141 15.35 -2.82 7.78
N ILE A 142 16.33 -3.70 7.59
CA ILE A 142 16.19 -4.84 6.69
C ILE A 142 15.27 -5.91 7.28
N TRP A 143 14.35 -6.42 6.48
CA TRP A 143 13.56 -7.62 6.76
C TRP A 143 13.81 -8.67 5.68
N ARG A 144 14.18 -9.89 6.08
CA ARG A 144 14.45 -10.99 5.14
C ARG A 144 13.32 -12.00 5.15
N TYR A 145 12.82 -12.34 3.97
CA TYR A 145 11.77 -13.34 3.77
C TYR A 145 12.00 -14.07 2.45
N ASN A 146 12.06 -15.41 2.47
CA ASN A 146 12.29 -16.25 1.28
C ASN A 146 13.45 -15.78 0.38
N ASP A 147 14.62 -15.55 0.99
CA ASP A 147 15.83 -15.02 0.33
C ASP A 147 15.72 -13.62 -0.29
N GLU A 148 14.59 -12.95 -0.09
CA GLU A 148 14.37 -11.57 -0.52
C GLU A 148 14.56 -10.58 0.64
N SER A 149 15.04 -9.39 0.30
CA SER A 149 15.32 -8.28 1.21
C SER A 149 14.28 -7.18 1.06
N TYR A 150 13.44 -7.03 2.08
CA TYR A 150 12.43 -6.01 2.23
C TYR A 150 12.84 -4.97 3.29
N GLU A 151 12.02 -3.94 3.44
CA GLU A 151 12.09 -2.96 4.51
C GLU A 151 11.09 -3.29 5.63
N VAL A 152 11.47 -2.96 6.86
CA VAL A 152 10.55 -2.95 8.00
C VAL A 152 10.78 -1.70 8.82
N LEU A 153 9.70 -1.01 9.17
CA LEU A 153 9.77 0.09 10.13
C LEU A 153 9.51 -0.45 11.53
N LYS A 154 10.52 -0.42 12.40
CA LYS A 154 10.34 -0.81 13.81
C LYS A 154 9.70 0.34 14.59
N LEU A 155 8.41 0.20 14.86
CA LEU A 155 7.61 1.16 15.60
C LEU A 155 7.79 1.00 17.13
N LYS A 156 9.02 1.18 17.61
CA LYS A 156 9.33 1.11 19.06
C LYS A 156 8.55 2.20 19.81
N ASP A 157 8.00 1.84 20.97
CA ASP A 157 7.23 2.75 21.84
C ASP A 157 6.00 3.38 21.18
N LYS A 158 5.50 2.78 20.09
CA LYS A 158 4.26 3.17 19.44
C LYS A 158 3.14 2.20 19.78
N HIS A 159 1.91 2.72 19.80
CA HIS A 159 0.69 1.97 20.04
C HIS A 159 -0.05 1.78 18.72
N HIS A 160 -0.14 0.53 18.26
CA HIS A 160 -0.87 0.22 17.05
C HIS A 160 -2.38 0.28 17.32
N ILE A 161 -3.07 1.08 16.52
CA ILE A 161 -4.53 1.17 16.54
C ILE A 161 -5.05 0.84 15.16
N ARG A 162 -6.25 0.25 15.11
CA ARG A 162 -6.89 -0.16 13.85
C ARG A 162 -7.56 1.04 13.19
N ASP A 163 -7.64 1.01 11.88
CA ASP A 163 -8.57 1.87 11.16
C ASP A 163 -10.03 1.58 11.57
N LYS A 164 -10.89 2.58 11.42
CA LYS A 164 -12.32 2.41 11.70
C LYS A 164 -13.00 1.61 10.60
N GLU A 165 -12.59 1.86 9.37
CA GLU A 165 -13.19 1.31 8.17
C GLU A 165 -12.09 1.13 7.11
N MET A 166 -12.18 0.06 6.33
CA MET A 166 -11.24 -0.24 5.27
C MET A 166 -11.23 0.89 4.23
N VAL A 167 -10.02 1.38 3.92
CA VAL A 167 -9.83 2.54 3.04
C VAL A 167 -9.28 2.18 1.66
N GLN A 168 -8.92 0.92 1.43
CA GLN A 168 -8.10 0.53 0.28
C GLN A 168 -8.42 -0.86 -0.27
N TRP A 169 -8.12 -1.01 -1.56
CA TRP A 169 -7.98 -2.27 -2.27
C TRP A 169 -6.53 -2.48 -2.65
N HIS A 170 -6.05 -3.71 -2.58
CA HIS A 170 -4.73 -4.08 -3.08
C HIS A 170 -4.89 -5.15 -4.16
N PHE A 171 -4.20 -4.95 -5.29
CA PHE A 171 -4.20 -5.88 -6.42
C PHE A 171 -2.80 -6.51 -6.55
N PRO A 172 -2.46 -7.52 -5.73
CA PRO A 172 -1.09 -8.04 -5.65
C PRO A 172 -0.55 -8.56 -6.99
N LEU A 173 -1.42 -9.02 -7.89
CA LEU A 173 -1.07 -9.57 -9.21
C LEU A 173 -1.02 -8.53 -10.33
N ALA A 174 -1.39 -7.27 -10.09
CA ALA A 174 -1.19 -6.21 -11.08
C ALA A 174 0.29 -5.90 -11.34
N LYS A 175 1.21 -6.44 -10.51
CA LYS A 175 2.66 -6.29 -10.68
C LYS A 175 3.17 -7.26 -11.73
N LYS A 176 3.79 -6.74 -12.79
CA LYS A 176 4.45 -7.53 -13.85
C LYS A 176 5.38 -8.64 -13.32
N ARG A 177 6.16 -8.35 -12.28
CA ARG A 177 7.08 -9.32 -11.65
C ARG A 177 6.38 -10.53 -11.02
N ARG A 178 5.07 -10.44 -10.78
CA ARG A 178 4.23 -11.46 -10.14
C ARG A 178 3.34 -12.21 -11.13
N ASN A 179 3.47 -11.98 -12.43
CA ASN A 179 2.65 -12.64 -13.45
C ASN A 179 2.76 -14.17 -13.43
N ALA A 180 3.87 -14.73 -12.93
CA ALA A 180 4.08 -16.16 -12.81
C ALA A 180 3.53 -16.76 -11.51
N ILE A 181 3.02 -15.94 -10.57
CA ILE A 181 2.46 -16.42 -9.31
C ILE A 181 1.05 -16.93 -9.57
N VAL A 182 0.84 -18.21 -9.30
CA VAL A 182 -0.48 -18.84 -9.25
C VAL A 182 -0.91 -18.93 -7.78
N TYR A 183 -2.12 -18.48 -7.48
CA TYR A 183 -2.74 -18.68 -6.18
C TYR A 183 -3.74 -19.81 -6.27
N ASP A 184 -3.48 -20.88 -5.52
CA ASP A 184 -4.38 -22.04 -5.46
C ASP A 184 -5.48 -21.87 -4.40
N ASP A 185 -5.34 -20.88 -3.50
CA ASP A 185 -6.27 -20.62 -2.40
C ASP A 185 -6.96 -19.26 -2.56
N LEU A 186 -7.99 -19.27 -3.41
CA LEU A 186 -8.81 -18.11 -3.75
C LEU A 186 -10.23 -18.30 -3.23
N ILE A 187 -10.75 -17.26 -2.58
CA ILE A 187 -12.11 -17.19 -2.07
C ILE A 187 -12.97 -16.45 -3.10
N PRO A 188 -14.05 -17.05 -3.62
CA PRO A 188 -15.02 -16.31 -4.44
C PRO A 188 -15.59 -15.12 -3.66
N LEU A 189 -15.74 -13.95 -4.30
CA LEU A 189 -16.22 -12.73 -3.62
C LEU A 189 -17.56 -12.94 -2.90
N LYS A 190 -18.45 -13.76 -3.46
CA LYS A 190 -19.73 -14.13 -2.84
C LYS A 190 -19.55 -14.84 -1.48
N ASP A 191 -18.54 -15.71 -1.37
CA ASP A 191 -18.28 -16.50 -0.18
C ASP A 191 -17.59 -15.64 0.88
N PHE A 192 -16.68 -14.74 0.47
CA PHE A 192 -16.14 -13.68 1.32
C PHE A 192 -17.26 -12.82 1.93
N LYS A 193 -18.20 -12.34 1.11
CA LYS A 193 -19.33 -11.51 1.56
C LYS A 193 -20.23 -12.26 2.54
N LYS A 194 -20.44 -13.56 2.33
CA LYS A 194 -21.23 -14.41 3.23
C LYS A 194 -20.53 -14.64 4.56
N HIS A 195 -19.22 -14.88 4.54
CA HIS A 195 -18.43 -15.13 5.75
C HIS A 195 -18.35 -13.87 6.63
N HIS A 196 -18.07 -12.72 6.03
CA HIS A 196 -17.88 -11.43 6.71
C HIS A 196 -19.12 -10.55 6.73
N ALA A 197 -20.31 -11.15 6.78
CA ALA A 197 -21.57 -10.41 6.73
C ALA A 197 -21.72 -9.39 7.87
N ASP A 198 -21.08 -9.65 9.01
CA ASP A 198 -21.02 -8.76 10.19
C ASP A 198 -20.06 -7.56 10.01
N LEU A 199 -19.05 -7.68 9.15
CA LEU A 199 -18.12 -6.61 8.82
C LEU A 199 -18.65 -5.66 7.74
N ILE A 200 -19.59 -6.11 6.91
CA ILE A 200 -20.18 -5.31 5.85
C ILE A 200 -21.09 -4.23 6.46
N GLY A 201 -20.85 -2.98 6.08
CA GLY A 201 -21.53 -1.80 6.64
C GLY A 201 -20.97 -1.31 7.96
N THR A 202 -19.99 -2.00 8.55
CA THR A 202 -19.32 -1.59 9.80
C THR A 202 -17.84 -1.31 9.58
N ARG A 203 -17.09 -2.29 9.05
CA ARG A 203 -15.66 -2.19 8.71
C ARG A 203 -15.42 -2.10 7.22
N ILE A 204 -16.33 -2.62 6.40
CA ILE A 204 -16.22 -2.66 4.94
C ILE A 204 -17.50 -2.06 4.35
N GLU A 205 -17.41 -0.89 3.71
CA GLU A 205 -18.56 -0.37 2.95
C GLU A 205 -18.97 -1.35 1.86
N GLU A 206 -20.27 -1.57 1.72
CA GLU A 206 -20.82 -2.51 0.74
C GLU A 206 -20.36 -2.21 -0.70
N SER A 207 -20.24 -0.93 -1.06
CA SER A 207 -19.76 -0.48 -2.36
C SER A 207 -18.29 -0.84 -2.63
N MET A 208 -17.53 -1.21 -1.60
CA MET A 208 -16.15 -1.70 -1.74
C MET A 208 -16.09 -3.18 -2.11
N LEU A 209 -17.22 -3.89 -2.08
CA LEU A 209 -17.38 -5.28 -2.50
C LEU A 209 -18.33 -5.39 -3.71
N ASP A 210 -18.46 -4.31 -4.47
CA ASP A 210 -19.15 -4.30 -5.77
C ASP A 210 -18.20 -4.80 -6.86
N GLU A 211 -18.54 -5.97 -7.42
CA GLU A 211 -17.70 -6.67 -8.39
C GLU A 211 -17.43 -5.81 -9.64
N LYS A 212 -18.45 -5.13 -10.15
CA LYS A 212 -18.31 -4.28 -11.33
C LYS A 212 -17.32 -3.15 -11.08
N ARG A 213 -17.42 -2.46 -9.95
CA ARG A 213 -16.50 -1.38 -9.56
C ARG A 213 -15.07 -1.90 -9.35
N ILE A 214 -14.90 -3.09 -8.78
CA ILE A 214 -13.59 -3.73 -8.62
C ILE A 214 -12.97 -4.00 -9.99
N LEU A 215 -13.72 -4.58 -10.92
CA LEU A 215 -13.28 -4.83 -12.30
C LEU A 215 -12.94 -3.52 -13.04
N GLU A 216 -13.77 -2.48 -12.90
CA GLU A 216 -13.52 -1.15 -13.49
C GLU A 216 -12.23 -0.51 -12.97
N MET A 217 -11.92 -0.67 -11.67
CA MET A 217 -10.64 -0.18 -11.14
C MET A 217 -9.47 -1.06 -11.57
N TYR A 218 -9.66 -2.38 -11.63
CA TYR A 218 -8.63 -3.31 -12.08
C TYR A 218 -8.19 -3.02 -13.52
N GLN A 219 -9.13 -2.68 -14.41
CA GLN A 219 -8.84 -2.30 -15.80
C GLN A 219 -7.97 -1.04 -15.94
N LYS A 220 -7.82 -0.23 -14.88
CA LYS A 220 -6.94 0.96 -14.91
C LYS A 220 -5.46 0.59 -14.79
N PHE A 221 -5.14 -0.61 -14.30
CA PHE A 221 -3.78 -1.10 -14.37
C PHE A 221 -3.43 -1.36 -15.83
N ARG A 222 -2.25 -0.89 -16.28
CA ARG A 222 -1.68 -1.31 -17.56
C ARG A 222 -1.22 -2.75 -17.39
N LEU A 223 -2.14 -3.68 -17.60
CA LEU A 223 -1.84 -5.09 -17.48
C LEU A 223 -0.83 -5.48 -18.57
N PRO A 224 0.20 -6.28 -18.22
CA PRO A 224 1.23 -6.73 -19.13
C PRO A 224 0.71 -7.58 -20.30
#